data_AF-A0AAX0QUT6-F1
#
_entry.id   AF-A0AAX0QUT6-F1
#
_cell.length_a   1.000
_cell.length_b   1.000
_cell.length_c   1.000
_cell.angle_alpha   90.00
_cell.angle_beta   90.00
_cell.angle_gamma   90.00
#
_symmetry.space_group_name_H-M   'P 1'
#
loop_
_entity.id
_entity.type
_entity.pdbx_description
1 polymer ?
#
loop_
_entity_poly.entity_id
_entity_poly.type
_entity_poly.pdbx_seq_one_letter_code
_entity_poly.pdbx_strand_id
1 'polypeptide(L)'
;MKRLLLEHADKIIEFEEIIREKYKVEDIELKVKSYTSYFGEELRVECEQGDYLFMFYDEDGELEVKYHYAPMKNDKEFSITVDETATYRESWDLEIIKLENGDFTYKNWRDYVSTHSFTDIDSLVEHVIEHDTLSKQVTYSNNEVEFDYTILED
;
A
#
# COMPACT_ATOMS: atom_id res chain seq x y z
N MET A 1 -19.07 1.18 -22.90
CA MET A 1 -18.07 1.04 -21.83
C MET A 1 -18.54 1.90 -20.66
N LYS A 2 -18.79 1.29 -19.51
CA LYS A 2 -19.13 2.01 -18.27
C LYS A 2 -17.82 2.60 -17.71
N ARG A 3 -17.89 3.78 -17.09
CA ARG A 3 -16.72 4.47 -16.53
C ARG A 3 -16.31 3.82 -15.21
N LEU A 4 -15.02 3.66 -14.93
CA LEU A 4 -14.52 3.15 -13.64
C LEU A 4 -15.14 3.89 -12.45
N LEU A 5 -15.22 5.23 -12.54
CA LEU A 5 -15.85 6.10 -11.53
C LEU A 5 -17.29 5.69 -11.18
N LEU A 6 -18.06 5.21 -12.16
CA LEU A 6 -19.47 4.81 -11.96
C LEU A 6 -19.62 3.34 -11.60
N GLU A 7 -18.59 2.55 -11.84
CA GLU A 7 -18.59 1.11 -11.59
C GLU A 7 -18.13 0.80 -10.16
N HIS A 8 -17.10 1.52 -9.71
CA HIS A 8 -16.41 1.31 -8.43
C HIS A 8 -16.50 2.57 -7.55
N ALA A 9 -17.69 3.19 -7.52
CA ALA A 9 -17.95 4.37 -6.69
C ALA A 9 -17.82 4.05 -5.18
N ASP A 10 -18.12 2.81 -4.79
CA ASP A 10 -17.91 2.27 -3.45
C ASP A 10 -16.44 2.37 -3.02
N LYS A 11 -15.49 2.07 -3.90
CA LYS A 11 -14.04 2.18 -3.62
C LYS A 11 -13.58 3.62 -3.38
N ILE A 12 -14.26 4.58 -4.01
CA ILE A 12 -13.97 6.00 -3.84
C ILE A 12 -14.53 6.50 -2.51
N ILE A 13 -15.69 6.01 -2.09
CA ILE A 13 -16.27 6.29 -0.77
C ILE A 13 -15.39 5.70 0.33
N GLU A 14 -14.96 4.45 0.18
CA GLU A 14 -14.01 3.79 1.09
C GLU A 14 -12.71 4.60 1.21
N PHE A 15 -12.16 5.06 0.09
CA PHE A 15 -11.01 5.96 0.08
C PHE A 15 -11.28 7.27 0.84
N GLU A 16 -12.40 7.94 0.59
CA GLU A 16 -12.76 9.17 1.30
C GLU A 16 -12.81 8.97 2.83
N GLU A 17 -13.45 7.90 3.29
CA GLU A 17 -13.58 7.56 4.72
C GLU A 17 -12.22 7.37 5.38
N ILE A 18 -11.31 6.62 4.73
CA ILE A 18 -9.93 6.41 5.20
C ILE A 18 -9.20 7.75 5.35
N ILE A 19 -9.30 8.63 4.34
CA ILE A 19 -8.58 9.90 4.38
C ILE A 19 -9.15 10.84 5.46
N ARG A 20 -10.47 10.88 5.62
CA ARG A 20 -11.12 11.67 6.66
C ARG A 20 -10.72 11.22 8.05
N GLU A 21 -10.65 9.90 8.27
CA GLU A 21 -10.19 9.33 9.52
C GLU A 21 -8.71 9.64 9.79
N LYS A 22 -7.86 9.55 8.76
CA LYS A 22 -6.43 9.89 8.84
C LYS A 22 -6.23 11.34 9.28
N TYR A 23 -6.83 12.30 8.57
CA TYR A 23 -6.61 13.73 8.82
C TYR A 23 -7.52 14.33 9.90
N LYS A 24 -8.43 13.54 10.48
CA LYS A 24 -9.42 13.97 11.47
C LYS A 24 -10.25 15.17 10.97
N VAL A 25 -10.68 15.09 9.71
CA VAL A 25 -11.49 16.13 9.04
C VAL A 25 -12.91 15.65 8.76
N GLU A 26 -13.86 16.59 8.81
CA GLU A 26 -15.27 16.31 8.52
C GLU A 26 -15.56 16.24 7.02
N ASP A 27 -14.79 16.93 6.18
CA ASP A 27 -14.95 16.95 4.73
C ASP A 27 -13.57 16.96 4.06
N ILE A 28 -13.49 16.39 2.85
CA ILE A 28 -12.29 16.44 2.03
C ILE A 28 -12.59 16.65 0.54
N GLU A 29 -11.77 17.46 -0.12
CA GLU A 29 -11.86 17.63 -1.58
C GLU A 29 -11.09 16.51 -2.29
N LEU A 30 -11.80 15.76 -3.13
CA LEU A 30 -11.21 14.73 -3.99
C LEU A 30 -11.17 15.19 -5.45
N LYS A 31 -9.98 15.09 -6.06
CA LYS A 31 -9.75 15.35 -7.49
C LYS A 31 -9.71 14.04 -8.24
N VAL A 32 -10.71 13.84 -9.10
CA VAL A 32 -10.79 12.66 -9.97
C VAL A 32 -10.16 12.98 -11.34
N LYS A 33 -9.19 12.17 -11.75
CA LYS A 33 -8.53 12.23 -13.06
C LYS A 33 -8.70 10.88 -13.74
N SER A 34 -9.14 10.89 -14.99
CA SER A 34 -9.31 9.68 -15.81
C SER A 34 -8.39 9.78 -17.01
N TYR A 35 -7.69 8.69 -17.30
CA TYR A 35 -6.76 8.54 -18.41
C TYR A 35 -7.12 7.31 -19.23
N THR A 36 -6.61 7.24 -20.45
CA THR A 36 -6.75 6.05 -21.30
C THR A 36 -5.37 5.52 -21.63
N SER A 37 -5.14 4.25 -21.32
CA SER A 37 -3.91 3.52 -21.62
C SER A 37 -4.19 2.32 -22.52
N TYR A 38 -3.17 1.48 -22.73
CA TYR A 38 -3.32 0.22 -23.45
C TYR A 38 -4.29 -0.75 -22.75
N PHE A 39 -4.41 -0.65 -21.41
CA PHE A 39 -5.28 -1.49 -20.58
C PHE A 39 -6.72 -0.94 -20.47
N GLY A 40 -7.01 0.21 -21.10
CA GLY A 40 -8.32 0.83 -21.07
C GLY A 40 -8.35 2.10 -20.23
N GLU A 41 -9.39 2.28 -19.42
CA GLU A 41 -9.50 3.45 -18.53
C GLU A 41 -8.66 3.23 -17.27
N GLU A 42 -7.92 4.27 -16.86
CA GLU A 42 -7.23 4.35 -15.59
C GLU A 42 -7.77 5.55 -14.81
N LEU A 43 -8.13 5.35 -13.54
CA LEU A 43 -8.74 6.37 -12.70
C LEU A 43 -7.83 6.68 -11.52
N ARG A 44 -7.45 7.96 -11.34
CA ARG A 44 -6.79 8.47 -10.14
C ARG A 44 -7.75 9.35 -9.37
N VAL A 45 -7.92 9.11 -8.07
CA VAL A 45 -8.65 9.98 -7.14
C VAL A 45 -7.68 10.45 -6.08
N GLU A 46 -7.47 11.76 -5.97
CA GLU A 46 -6.40 12.34 -5.16
C GLU A 46 -6.94 13.40 -4.21
N CYS A 47 -6.47 13.42 -2.96
CA CYS A 47 -6.78 14.47 -1.99
C CYS A 47 -5.74 15.60 -2.03
N GLU A 48 -6.05 16.73 -1.38
CA GLU A 48 -5.16 17.89 -1.36
C GLU A 48 -3.84 17.64 -0.58
N GLN A 49 -3.82 16.68 0.33
CA GLN A 49 -2.65 16.31 1.13
C GLN A 49 -1.69 15.37 0.37
N GLY A 50 -2.09 14.86 -0.79
CA GLY A 50 -1.25 14.06 -1.69
C GLY A 50 -1.55 12.57 -1.68
N ASP A 51 -2.39 12.06 -0.77
CA ASP A 51 -2.88 10.68 -0.87
C ASP A 51 -3.69 10.50 -2.15
N TYR A 52 -3.58 9.33 -2.78
CA TYR A 52 -4.41 9.01 -3.94
C TYR A 52 -4.76 7.53 -4.04
N LEU A 53 -5.96 7.27 -4.54
CA LEU A 53 -6.42 5.99 -5.06
C LEU A 53 -6.14 5.93 -6.57
N PHE A 54 -5.65 4.81 -7.08
CA PHE A 54 -5.46 4.55 -8.50
C PHE A 54 -6.12 3.23 -8.87
N MET A 55 -6.98 3.23 -9.89
CA MET A 55 -7.75 2.05 -10.32
C MET A 55 -7.60 1.83 -11.81
N PHE A 56 -7.42 0.58 -12.22
CA PHE A 56 -7.38 0.17 -13.63
C PHE A 56 -7.72 -1.32 -13.75
N TYR A 57 -8.11 -1.77 -14.94
CA TYR A 57 -8.17 -3.20 -15.22
C TYR A 57 -6.83 -3.66 -15.78
N ASP A 58 -6.34 -4.83 -15.38
CA ASP A 58 -5.11 -5.40 -15.91
C ASP A 58 -5.32 -6.15 -17.25
N GLU A 59 -4.30 -6.89 -17.70
CA GLU A 59 -4.35 -7.67 -18.95
C GLU A 59 -5.36 -8.83 -18.91
N ASP A 60 -5.64 -9.34 -17.71
CA ASP A 60 -6.56 -10.45 -17.47
C ASP A 60 -8.00 -9.96 -17.23
N GLY A 61 -8.19 -8.64 -17.12
CA GLY A 61 -9.46 -7.98 -16.86
C GLY A 61 -9.84 -7.93 -15.38
N GLU A 62 -8.89 -8.17 -14.49
CA GLU A 62 -9.05 -8.02 -13.05
C GLU A 62 -8.86 -6.54 -12.64
N LEU A 63 -9.65 -6.09 -11.66
CA LEU A 63 -9.57 -4.71 -11.18
C LEU A 63 -8.41 -4.57 -10.21
N GLU A 64 -7.42 -3.80 -10.62
CA GLU A 64 -6.33 -3.35 -9.78
C GLU A 64 -6.72 -2.06 -9.06
N VAL A 65 -6.57 -2.06 -7.74
CA VAL A 65 -6.83 -0.89 -6.87
C VAL A 65 -5.59 -0.63 -6.03
N LYS A 66 -4.93 0.49 -6.29
CA LYS A 66 -3.71 0.92 -5.60
C LYS A 66 -3.99 2.15 -4.76
N TYR A 67 -3.50 2.16 -3.52
CA TYR A 67 -3.59 3.31 -2.62
C TYR A 67 -2.18 3.91 -2.39
N HIS A 68 -2.08 5.23 -2.33
CA HIS A 68 -0.88 5.96 -1.98
C HIS A 68 -1.13 6.88 -0.79
N TYR A 69 -0.23 6.80 0.19
CA TYR A 69 -0.23 7.58 1.42
C TYR A 69 0.82 8.69 1.36
N ALA A 70 0.38 9.92 1.62
CA ALA A 70 1.29 11.01 1.87
C ALA A 70 1.72 11.01 3.35
N PRO A 71 3.03 10.98 3.66
CA PRO A 71 3.53 11.08 5.04
C PRO A 71 3.02 12.32 5.77
N MET A 72 2.55 12.15 7.00
CA MET A 72 2.25 13.26 7.90
C MET A 72 3.53 13.73 8.61
N LYS A 73 3.54 14.99 9.05
CA LYS A 73 4.71 15.60 9.71
C LYS A 73 5.19 14.83 10.96
N ASN A 74 4.29 14.10 11.61
CA ASN A 74 4.57 13.35 12.85
C ASN A 74 4.86 11.87 12.60
N ASP A 75 4.72 11.39 11.36
CA ASP A 75 4.99 10.00 11.04
C ASP A 75 6.50 9.73 11.16
N LYS A 76 6.84 8.53 11.65
CA LYS A 76 8.23 8.11 11.80
C LYS A 76 8.55 7.06 10.75
N GLU A 77 9.56 7.35 9.94
CA GLU A 77 10.09 6.39 8.99
C GLU A 77 11.27 5.64 9.63
N PHE A 78 11.35 4.34 9.41
CA PHE A 78 12.47 3.49 9.82
C PHE A 78 12.54 2.26 8.91
N SER A 79 13.68 1.59 8.88
CA SER A 79 13.83 0.36 8.10
C SER A 79 13.85 -0.86 9.00
N ILE A 80 13.34 -1.97 8.49
CA ILE A 80 13.56 -3.30 9.08
C ILE A 80 14.28 -4.18 8.07
N THR A 81 15.19 -5.02 8.55
CA THR A 81 15.68 -6.17 7.80
C THR A 81 14.87 -7.37 8.26
N VAL A 82 14.21 -8.05 7.32
CA VAL A 82 13.44 -9.27 7.59
C VAL A 82 14.27 -10.46 7.11
N ASP A 83 14.59 -11.35 8.04
CA ASP A 83 15.28 -12.60 7.77
C ASP A 83 14.25 -13.73 7.61
N GLU A 84 14.14 -14.25 6.40
CA GLU A 84 13.26 -15.38 6.09
C GLU A 84 13.99 -16.70 6.35
N THR A 85 13.50 -17.50 7.31
CA THR A 85 14.07 -18.84 7.57
C THR A 85 13.44 -19.88 6.66
N ALA A 86 13.78 -19.84 5.37
CA ALA A 86 13.49 -20.91 4.42
C ALA A 86 14.74 -21.77 4.11
N THR A 87 14.61 -22.80 3.27
CA THR A 87 15.73 -23.65 2.81
C THR A 87 16.87 -22.85 2.14
N TYR A 88 16.59 -21.60 1.75
CA TYR A 88 17.53 -20.55 1.40
C TYR A 88 17.35 -19.39 2.40
N ARG A 89 18.45 -18.85 2.92
CA ARG A 89 18.41 -17.63 3.74
C ARG A 89 18.26 -16.45 2.79
N GLU A 90 17.07 -15.88 2.75
CA GLU A 90 16.81 -14.62 2.07
C GLU A 90 16.57 -13.54 3.13
N SER A 91 17.24 -12.40 2.96
CA SER A 91 17.16 -11.25 3.84
C SER A 91 16.81 -10.06 2.96
N TRP A 92 15.80 -9.30 3.35
CA TRP A 92 15.29 -8.17 2.58
C TRP A 92 14.97 -6.99 3.49
N ASP A 93 15.17 -5.78 2.97
CA ASP A 93 14.94 -4.54 3.70
C ASP A 93 13.59 -3.93 3.34
N LEU A 94 12.82 -3.52 4.35
CA LEU A 94 11.53 -2.85 4.20
C LEU A 94 11.56 -1.48 4.85
N GLU A 95 11.15 -0.45 4.12
CA GLU A 95 10.95 0.89 4.67
C GLU A 95 9.55 0.96 5.31
N ILE A 96 9.49 1.13 6.63
CA ILE A 96 8.27 1.22 7.43
C ILE A 96 7.96 2.67 7.75
N ILE A 97 6.67 3.01 7.74
CA ILE A 97 6.13 4.26 8.25
C ILE A 97 5.25 3.92 9.45
N LYS A 98 5.62 4.40 10.63
CA LYS A 98 4.75 4.39 11.81
C LYS A 98 3.91 5.66 11.84
N LEU A 99 2.60 5.45 11.77
CA LEU A 99 1.58 6.49 11.78
C LEU A 99 1.43 7.09 13.18
N GLU A 100 0.94 8.33 13.26
CA GLU A 100 0.67 9.01 14.55
C GLU A 100 -0.29 8.23 15.46
N ASN A 101 -1.22 7.46 14.89
CA ASN A 101 -2.17 6.63 15.65
C ASN A 101 -1.52 5.35 16.23
N GLY A 102 -0.27 5.05 15.91
CA GLY A 102 0.47 3.88 16.37
C GLY A 102 0.53 2.73 15.37
N ASP A 103 -0.28 2.78 14.30
CA ASP A 103 -0.31 1.78 13.24
C ASP A 103 0.94 1.88 12.33
N PHE A 104 1.13 0.85 11.51
CA PHE A 104 2.26 0.70 10.61
C PHE A 104 1.77 0.57 9.16
N THR A 105 2.51 1.16 8.24
CA THR A 105 2.44 0.89 6.80
C THR A 105 3.86 0.78 6.27
N TYR A 106 4.07 0.38 5.03
CA TYR A 106 5.39 0.34 4.41
C TYR A 106 5.43 1.08 3.07
N LYS A 107 6.64 1.37 2.58
CA LYS A 107 6.87 1.89 1.23
C LYS A 107 7.28 0.76 0.31
N ASN A 108 6.51 0.54 -0.75
CA ASN A 108 6.94 -0.33 -1.85
C ASN A 108 7.96 0.41 -2.74
N TRP A 109 9.02 -0.27 -3.18
CA TRP A 109 10.10 0.30 -4.02
C TRP A 109 9.71 0.50 -5.49
N ARG A 110 8.64 -0.14 -5.98
CA ARG A 110 8.28 -0.16 -7.40
C ARG A 110 7.17 0.81 -7.77
N ASP A 111 6.35 1.20 -6.81
CA ASP A 111 5.45 2.33 -6.89
C ASP A 111 5.44 2.93 -5.48
N TYR A 112 5.38 4.25 -5.35
CA TYR A 112 5.04 4.92 -4.10
C TYR A 112 3.66 4.42 -3.65
N VAL A 113 3.54 3.21 -3.11
CA VAL A 113 2.31 2.53 -2.75
C VAL A 113 2.54 2.11 -1.32
N SER A 114 1.84 2.82 -0.46
CA SER A 114 1.61 2.40 0.91
C SER A 114 0.32 1.61 0.90
N THR A 115 0.42 0.38 1.33
CA THR A 115 -0.70 -0.52 1.49
C THR A 115 -1.48 -0.20 2.77
N HIS A 116 -2.42 -1.08 3.10
CA HIS A 116 -3.22 -1.09 4.32
C HIS A 116 -2.42 -0.65 5.58
N SER A 117 -3.08 0.00 6.53
CA SER A 117 -2.50 0.23 7.86
C SER A 117 -2.67 -1.02 8.73
N PHE A 118 -1.62 -1.41 9.43
CA PHE A 118 -1.56 -2.59 10.31
C PHE A 118 -1.35 -2.16 11.76
N THR A 119 -2.04 -2.82 12.70
CA THR A 119 -1.94 -2.49 14.14
C THR A 119 -0.63 -2.96 14.79
N ASP A 120 0.06 -3.90 14.15
CA ASP A 120 1.33 -4.46 14.58
C ASP A 120 2.19 -4.81 13.35
N ILE A 121 3.50 -4.85 13.58
CA ILE A 121 4.49 -5.04 12.53
C ILE A 121 4.51 -6.48 12.00
N ASP A 122 4.09 -7.46 12.80
CA ASP A 122 4.04 -8.86 12.40
C ASP A 122 2.98 -9.06 11.29
N SER A 123 1.78 -8.50 11.50
CA SER A 123 0.69 -8.50 10.52
C SER A 123 1.07 -7.76 9.23
N LEU A 124 1.84 -6.68 9.33
CA LEU A 124 2.37 -5.97 8.17
C LEU A 124 3.32 -6.85 7.37
N VAL A 125 4.27 -7.51 8.04
CA VAL A 125 5.25 -8.40 7.41
C VAL A 125 4.54 -9.56 6.73
N GLU A 126 3.60 -10.22 7.39
CA GLU A 126 2.77 -11.30 6.82
C GLU A 126 2.06 -10.85 5.53
N HIS A 127 1.45 -9.66 5.53
CA HIS A 127 0.80 -9.12 4.34
C HIS A 127 1.78 -8.89 3.19
N VAL A 128 2.96 -8.33 3.45
CA VAL A 128 4.01 -8.13 2.43
C VAL A 128 4.41 -9.47 1.82
N ILE A 129 4.48 -10.53 2.63
CA ILE A 129 4.86 -11.87 2.20
C ILE A 129 3.82 -12.51 1.29
N GLU A 130 2.55 -12.41 1.68
CA GLU A 130 1.44 -13.04 0.97
C GLU A 130 1.08 -12.29 -0.31
N HIS A 131 1.16 -10.96 -0.29
CA HIS A 131 0.54 -10.12 -1.32
C HIS A 131 1.51 -9.21 -2.06
N ASP A 132 2.69 -8.92 -1.50
CA ASP A 132 3.65 -7.99 -2.10
C ASP A 132 5.02 -8.62 -2.32
N THR A 133 4.98 -9.63 -3.18
CA THR A 133 6.14 -10.39 -3.67
C THR A 133 7.22 -9.50 -4.30
N LEU A 134 6.82 -8.32 -4.77
CA LEU A 134 7.71 -7.40 -5.44
C LEU A 134 8.52 -6.64 -4.41
N SER A 135 7.94 -6.19 -3.29
CA SER A 135 8.68 -5.60 -2.16
C SER A 135 9.80 -6.50 -1.62
N LYS A 136 9.78 -7.79 -1.97
CA LYS A 136 10.89 -8.71 -1.80
C LYS A 136 11.77 -8.74 -3.05
N GLN A 137 13.09 -8.63 -2.88
CA GLN A 137 13.99 -9.14 -3.91
C GLN A 137 14.12 -10.68 -3.75
N VAL A 138 13.37 -11.44 -4.58
CA VAL A 138 13.57 -12.86 -5.02
C VAL A 138 12.63 -13.94 -4.41
N THR A 139 12.73 -15.21 -4.84
CA THR A 139 11.70 -16.08 -5.50
C THR A 139 11.15 -17.21 -4.60
N TYR A 140 9.85 -17.49 -4.70
CA TYR A 140 9.11 -18.48 -3.88
C TYR A 140 9.56 -19.95 -3.94
N SER A 141 9.44 -20.62 -2.79
CA SER A 141 9.03 -22.02 -2.66
C SER A 141 8.25 -22.23 -1.35
N ASN A 142 7.05 -22.83 -1.43
CA ASN A 142 6.16 -23.12 -0.31
C ASN A 142 6.82 -23.91 0.83
N ASN A 143 6.73 -23.40 2.06
CA ASN A 143 6.69 -24.11 3.34
C ASN A 143 6.24 -23.13 4.46
N GLU A 144 5.89 -23.63 5.64
CA GLU A 144 5.74 -22.78 6.84
C GLU A 144 7.05 -22.05 7.10
N VAL A 145 6.94 -20.74 7.30
CA VAL A 145 8.08 -19.84 7.44
C VAL A 145 7.99 -19.16 8.80
N GLU A 146 9.09 -19.19 9.55
CA GLU A 146 9.29 -18.35 10.73
C GLU A 146 10.10 -17.11 10.31
N PHE A 147 9.67 -15.94 10.79
CA PHE A 147 10.27 -14.65 10.46
C PHE A 147 10.85 -14.01 11.71
N ASP A 148 12.08 -13.52 11.59
CA ASP A 148 12.68 -12.60 12.55
C ASP A 148 12.99 -11.30 11.80
N TYR A 149 12.78 -10.15 12.44
CA TYR A 149 13.19 -8.86 11.90
C TYR A 149 14.01 -8.07 12.90
N THR A 150 14.96 -7.31 12.37
CA THR A 150 15.76 -6.35 13.12
C THR A 150 15.38 -4.94 12.70
N ILE A 151 14.98 -4.11 13.65
CA ILE A 151 14.80 -2.68 13.43
C ILE A 151 16.17 -2.05 13.23
N LEU A 152 16.35 -1.41 12.08
CA LEU A 152 17.54 -0.61 11.80
C LEU A 152 17.29 0.78 12.40
N GLU A 153 17.88 1.03 13.57
CA GLU A 153 17.87 2.37 14.18
C GLU A 153 18.82 3.30 13.41
N ASP A 154 18.39 4.54 13.17
CA ASP A 154 19.24 5.66 12.71
C ASP A 154 20.24 6.13 13.78
#